data_AF-A0A2N9MRK4-F1
#
_entry.id   AF-A0A2N9MRK4-F1
#
_cell.length_a   1.000
_cell.length_b   1.000
_cell.length_c   1.000
_cell.angle_alpha   90.00
_cell.angle_beta   90.00
_cell.angle_gamma   90.00
#
_symmetry.space_group_name_H-M   'P 1'
#
loop_
_entity.id
_entity.type
_entity.pdbx_description
1 polymer ?
#
loop_
_entity_poly.entity_id
_entity_poly.type
_entity_poly.pdbx_seq_one_letter_code
_entity_poly.pdbx_strand_id
1 'polypeptide(L)'
;MAGAVSKAPEMTLFDFRQLLAPMRGGAPGSGPATIPGYAGSVFEQVDGFIGKLGKPIGVESYKPFHSSGEDFLHDFLGMLGIPVEMTPTFPSDAPTVLLTESAKSDPAIVSKMKKQLRDGRKVVITSGLLKTLQGKGFEEISEIECTERKAAIRDFPGGFGGGGAHLDSDILIPEIRYPTNDAWEIVTSATKGLGYPILLQASYGKGVLYVLTIPDNFGDLYNLPPQVLNPIRTAIAGDLPVRLEGPSQVGLFAYDNGKFIAENFAAPGGSAVTVRALVNKKFSKLIDVVSGQQFSGQLRGDKMVFDIPVAPATYRVFSME
;
A
#
# COMPACT_ATOMS: atom_id res chain seq x y z
N MET A 1 15.30 -7.15 -7.44
CA MET A 1 14.27 -6.15 -7.06
C MET A 1 13.15 -6.95 -6.42
N ALA A 2 12.77 -6.65 -5.18
CA ALA A 2 11.62 -7.31 -4.55
C ALA A 2 10.37 -6.51 -4.96
N GLY A 3 9.35 -7.18 -5.49
CA GLY A 3 8.05 -6.60 -5.85
C GLY A 3 6.95 -7.36 -5.14
N ALA A 4 5.89 -6.68 -4.72
CA ALA A 4 4.79 -7.25 -3.96
C ALA A 4 3.47 -7.00 -4.71
N VAL A 5 3.00 -8.00 -5.45
CA VAL A 5 1.67 -8.02 -6.10
C VAL A 5 0.87 -9.17 -5.50
N SER A 6 -0.42 -8.95 -5.19
CA SER A 6 -1.22 -9.90 -4.40
C SER A 6 -1.91 -11.02 -5.20
N LYS A 7 -1.55 -11.29 -6.46
CA LYS A 7 -2.38 -12.16 -7.31
C LYS A 7 -1.98 -13.65 -7.30
N ALA A 8 -2.99 -14.51 -7.12
CA ALA A 8 -3.04 -15.99 -7.21
C ALA A 8 -2.22 -16.77 -6.14
N PRO A 9 -2.47 -18.08 -5.90
CA PRO A 9 -1.80 -18.89 -4.85
C PRO A 9 -0.26 -19.01 -4.99
N GLU A 10 0.32 -18.31 -5.96
CA GLU A 10 1.73 -18.24 -6.30
C GLU A 10 2.33 -16.96 -5.71
N MET A 11 2.29 -16.85 -4.38
CA MET A 11 3.02 -15.81 -3.68
C MET A 11 4.52 -16.16 -3.73
N THR A 12 5.30 -15.40 -4.49
CA THR A 12 6.76 -15.56 -4.52
C THR A 12 7.38 -14.83 -3.34
N LEU A 13 7.32 -15.44 -2.14
CA LEU A 13 8.09 -15.01 -0.97
C LEU A 13 9.54 -15.44 -1.16
N PHE A 14 10.26 -14.76 -2.05
CA PHE A 14 11.61 -15.14 -2.40
C PHE A 14 12.53 -13.93 -2.53
N ASP A 15 13.35 -13.70 -1.51
CA ASP A 15 14.42 -12.72 -1.61
C ASP A 15 15.65 -13.36 -2.28
N PHE A 16 15.87 -13.04 -3.57
CA PHE A 16 17.05 -13.49 -4.31
C PHE A 16 18.38 -13.18 -3.60
N ARG A 17 18.45 -12.11 -2.79
CA ARG A 17 19.67 -11.77 -2.04
C ARG A 17 20.01 -12.83 -1.00
N GLN A 18 19.01 -13.57 -0.52
CA GLN A 18 19.22 -14.68 0.40
C GLN A 18 19.83 -15.90 -0.27
N LEU A 19 19.65 -16.09 -1.59
CA LEU A 19 20.36 -17.15 -2.33
C LEU A 19 21.88 -16.97 -2.30
N LEU A 20 22.37 -15.76 -2.03
CA LEU A 20 23.79 -15.49 -1.89
C LEU A 20 24.31 -15.80 -0.48
N ALA A 21 23.44 -16.13 0.48
CA ALA A 21 23.84 -16.46 1.86
C ALA A 21 24.85 -17.63 1.92
N PRO A 22 24.69 -18.73 1.17
CA PRO A 22 25.70 -19.79 1.11
C PRO A 22 27.06 -19.33 0.58
N MET A 23 27.08 -18.31 -0.30
CA MET A 23 28.30 -17.74 -0.88
C MET A 23 28.98 -16.72 0.04
N ARG A 24 28.29 -16.25 1.08
CA ARG A 24 28.81 -15.29 2.07
C ARG A 24 29.58 -15.94 3.22
N GLY A 25 29.82 -17.26 3.17
CA GLY A 25 30.68 -17.96 4.13
C GLY A 25 30.09 -18.05 5.53
N GLY A 26 28.87 -18.59 5.67
CA GLY A 26 28.24 -18.81 6.96
C GLY A 26 29.00 -19.80 7.86
N ALA A 27 28.94 -19.58 9.18
CA ALA A 27 29.51 -20.47 10.19
C ALA A 27 29.03 -21.94 10.01
N PRO A 28 29.85 -22.95 10.39
CA PRO A 28 29.46 -24.35 10.25
C PRO A 28 28.14 -24.63 10.97
N GLY A 29 27.09 -25.03 10.22
CA GLY A 29 25.78 -25.41 10.77
C GLY A 29 24.60 -24.48 10.45
N SER A 30 24.77 -23.42 9.65
CA SER A 30 23.72 -22.41 9.39
C SER A 30 22.77 -22.69 8.20
N GLY A 31 22.62 -23.95 7.79
CA GLY A 31 21.70 -24.34 6.72
C GLY A 31 22.41 -24.78 5.43
N PRO A 32 21.66 -24.97 4.32
CA PRO A 32 22.21 -25.57 3.11
C PRO A 32 23.32 -24.71 2.49
N ALA A 33 24.50 -25.31 2.28
CA ALA A 33 25.69 -24.62 1.77
C ALA A 33 25.70 -24.38 0.24
N THR A 34 24.57 -24.63 -0.44
CA THR A 34 24.44 -24.43 -1.90
C THR A 34 23.19 -23.61 -2.22
N ILE A 35 23.21 -22.89 -3.33
CA ILE A 35 22.07 -22.11 -3.82
C ILE A 35 20.80 -22.98 -3.97
N PRO A 36 20.85 -24.19 -4.58
CA PRO A 36 19.68 -25.05 -4.69
C PRO A 36 19.19 -25.55 -3.33
N GLY A 37 20.10 -25.90 -2.41
CA GLY A 37 19.72 -26.30 -1.07
C GLY A 37 19.00 -25.17 -0.32
N TYR A 38 19.50 -23.95 -0.43
CA TYR A 38 18.87 -22.79 0.20
C TYR A 38 17.48 -22.53 -0.37
N ALA A 39 17.34 -22.52 -1.70
CA ALA A 39 16.04 -22.39 -2.37
C ALA A 39 15.07 -23.50 -1.92
N GLY A 40 15.53 -24.75 -1.84
CA GLY A 40 14.75 -25.87 -1.32
C GLY A 40 14.23 -25.62 0.09
N SER A 41 15.08 -25.12 1.00
CA SER A 41 14.67 -24.81 2.37
C SER A 41 13.61 -23.69 2.47
N VAL A 42 13.63 -22.72 1.55
CA VAL A 42 12.59 -21.68 1.47
C VAL A 42 11.26 -22.28 1.02
N PHE A 43 11.29 -23.16 0.00
CA PHE A 43 10.07 -23.84 -0.45
C PHE A 43 9.49 -24.77 0.61
N GLU A 44 10.32 -25.54 1.32
CA GLU A 44 9.87 -26.37 2.45
C GLU A 44 9.19 -25.55 3.55
N GLN A 45 9.69 -24.35 3.85
CA GLN A 45 9.06 -23.45 4.81
C GLN A 45 7.69 -22.96 4.33
N VAL A 46 7.58 -22.58 3.05
CA VAL A 46 6.32 -22.13 2.44
C VAL A 46 5.30 -23.27 2.40
N ASP A 47 5.71 -24.47 2.01
CA ASP A 47 4.86 -25.68 1.97
C ASP A 47 4.20 -25.97 3.33
N GLY A 48 4.87 -25.65 4.44
CA GLY A 48 4.36 -25.85 5.79
C GLY A 48 3.11 -25.02 6.15
N PHE A 49 2.83 -23.93 5.44
CA PHE A 49 1.67 -23.08 5.72
C PHE A 49 0.85 -22.66 4.50
N ILE A 50 1.36 -22.76 3.27
CA ILE A 50 0.66 -22.26 2.07
C ILE A 50 -0.72 -22.90 1.90
N GLY A 51 -0.85 -24.21 2.19
CA GLY A 51 -2.13 -24.93 2.15
C GLY A 51 -3.15 -24.49 3.21
N LYS A 52 -2.75 -23.68 4.19
CA LYS A 52 -3.63 -23.10 5.21
C LYS A 52 -4.15 -21.71 4.81
N LEU A 53 -3.57 -21.09 3.78
CA LEU A 53 -3.97 -19.77 3.31
C LEU A 53 -5.27 -19.85 2.49
N GLY A 54 -6.02 -18.76 2.48
CA GLY A 54 -7.27 -18.63 1.73
C GLY A 54 -7.05 -18.10 0.32
N LYS A 55 -8.09 -17.50 -0.26
CA LYS A 55 -7.94 -16.70 -1.48
C LYS A 55 -7.33 -15.34 -1.12
N PRO A 56 -6.33 -14.86 -1.86
CA PRO A 56 -5.78 -13.53 -1.62
C PRO A 56 -6.85 -12.48 -1.87
N ILE A 57 -6.85 -11.44 -1.03
CA ILE A 57 -7.72 -10.27 -1.14
C ILE A 57 -6.88 -9.01 -1.08
N GLY A 58 -7.31 -8.00 -1.82
CA GLY A 58 -6.61 -6.72 -1.90
C GLY A 58 -7.54 -5.62 -2.37
N VAL A 59 -7.01 -4.40 -2.43
CA VAL A 59 -7.69 -3.27 -3.04
C VAL A 59 -7.69 -3.50 -4.54
N GLU A 60 -8.88 -3.49 -5.15
CA GLU A 60 -8.99 -3.72 -6.59
C GLU A 60 -8.44 -2.52 -7.36
N SER A 61 -7.47 -2.79 -8.24
CA SER A 61 -6.92 -1.79 -9.15
C SER A 61 -7.20 -2.17 -10.59
N TYR A 62 -7.97 -1.31 -11.27
CA TYR A 62 -8.36 -1.54 -12.64
C TYR A 62 -7.22 -1.19 -13.60
N LYS A 63 -6.79 -2.16 -14.39
CA LYS A 63 -5.80 -2.01 -15.46
C LYS A 63 -6.39 -2.56 -16.78
N PRO A 64 -6.91 -1.70 -17.67
CA PRO A 64 -7.48 -2.15 -18.95
C PRO A 64 -6.48 -2.99 -19.76
N PHE A 65 -6.98 -3.86 -20.64
CA PHE A 65 -6.14 -4.58 -21.59
C PHE A 65 -5.30 -3.62 -22.45
N HIS A 66 -4.05 -3.98 -22.71
CA HIS A 66 -3.11 -3.20 -23.52
C HIS A 66 -2.94 -1.74 -23.06
N SER A 67 -3.09 -1.48 -21.75
CA SER A 67 -2.87 -0.16 -21.15
C SER A 67 -1.44 0.05 -20.66
N SER A 68 -0.99 1.30 -20.65
CA SER A 68 0.28 1.74 -20.08
C SER A 68 0.11 3.05 -19.30
N GLY A 69 1.05 3.35 -18.40
CA GLY A 69 1.05 4.55 -17.57
C GLY A 69 1.21 4.19 -16.10
N GLU A 70 2.12 4.88 -15.42
CA GLU A 70 2.58 4.53 -14.07
C GLU A 70 2.93 3.05 -13.92
N ASP A 71 3.64 2.52 -14.91
CA ASP A 71 4.03 1.11 -14.92
C ASP A 71 4.88 0.82 -13.67
N PHE A 72 4.61 -0.33 -13.02
CA PHE A 72 5.20 -0.75 -11.74
C PHE A 72 4.75 0.00 -10.48
N LEU A 73 3.95 1.07 -10.55
CA LEU A 73 3.51 1.81 -9.35
C LEU A 73 2.83 0.88 -8.33
N HIS A 74 2.08 -0.13 -8.79
CA HIS A 74 1.47 -1.15 -7.95
C HIS A 74 2.46 -1.90 -7.06
N ASP A 75 3.68 -2.18 -7.54
CA ASP A 75 4.74 -2.81 -6.76
C ASP A 75 5.20 -1.89 -5.62
N PHE A 76 5.32 -0.58 -5.90
CA PHE A 76 5.66 0.41 -4.89
C PHE A 76 4.57 0.51 -3.82
N LEU A 77 3.29 0.50 -4.21
CA LEU A 77 2.17 0.47 -3.27
C LEU A 77 2.13 -0.83 -2.45
N GLY A 78 2.46 -1.97 -3.04
CA GLY A 78 2.59 -3.26 -2.33
C GLY A 78 3.64 -3.19 -1.23
N MET A 79 4.80 -2.59 -1.53
CA MET A 79 5.88 -2.34 -0.57
C MET A 79 5.52 -1.29 0.50
N LEU A 80 4.48 -0.48 0.26
CA LEU A 80 3.87 0.35 1.27
C LEU A 80 2.89 -0.42 2.17
N GLY A 81 2.71 -1.73 2.01
CA GLY A 81 1.76 -2.52 2.80
C GLY A 81 0.31 -2.31 2.38
N ILE A 82 0.08 -1.89 1.13
CA ILE A 82 -1.23 -1.83 0.49
C ILE A 82 -1.31 -3.04 -0.45
N PRO A 83 -2.07 -4.10 -0.10
CA PRO A 83 -2.25 -5.24 -1.00
C PRO A 83 -3.09 -4.78 -2.19
N VAL A 84 -2.52 -4.82 -3.40
CA VAL A 84 -3.21 -4.41 -4.62
C VAL A 84 -3.51 -5.61 -5.51
N GLU A 85 -4.80 -5.81 -5.80
CA GLU A 85 -5.29 -6.83 -6.71
C GLU A 85 -5.58 -6.20 -8.08
N MET A 86 -4.72 -6.46 -9.07
CA MET A 86 -4.90 -5.92 -10.42
C MET A 86 -5.95 -6.70 -11.20
N THR A 87 -6.93 -5.98 -11.76
CA THR A 87 -8.05 -6.57 -12.51
C THR A 87 -8.19 -5.92 -13.90
N PRO A 88 -8.41 -6.72 -14.96
CA PRO A 88 -8.59 -6.19 -16.32
C PRO A 88 -10.02 -5.75 -16.62
N THR A 89 -10.96 -6.02 -15.71
CA THR A 89 -12.38 -5.67 -15.81
C THR A 89 -12.71 -4.71 -14.69
N PHE A 90 -13.42 -3.61 -15.01
CA PHE A 90 -13.69 -2.58 -14.03
C PHE A 90 -14.49 -3.15 -12.83
N PRO A 91 -13.99 -3.02 -11.59
CA PRO A 91 -14.55 -3.70 -10.44
C PRO A 91 -15.71 -2.90 -9.83
N SER A 92 -16.88 -3.00 -10.46
CA SER A 92 -18.03 -2.17 -10.11
C SER A 92 -18.56 -2.40 -8.70
N ASP A 93 -18.28 -3.54 -8.07
CA ASP A 93 -18.80 -3.85 -6.73
C ASP A 93 -17.79 -3.60 -5.61
N ALA A 94 -16.53 -3.29 -5.96
CA ALA A 94 -15.49 -3.01 -4.98
C ALA A 94 -15.81 -1.74 -4.18
N PRO A 95 -15.72 -1.77 -2.83
CA PRO A 95 -16.02 -0.61 -1.98
C PRO A 95 -15.02 0.54 -2.17
N THR A 96 -13.79 0.21 -2.53
CA THR A 96 -12.74 1.13 -2.97
C THR A 96 -12.11 0.59 -4.25
N VAL A 97 -11.97 1.45 -5.27
CA VAL A 97 -11.20 1.14 -6.49
C VAL A 97 -10.00 2.07 -6.60
N LEU A 98 -8.83 1.51 -6.89
CA LEU A 98 -7.61 2.26 -7.20
C LEU A 98 -7.40 2.37 -8.71
N LEU A 99 -7.32 3.59 -9.23
CA LEU A 99 -7.12 3.88 -10.65
C LEU A 99 -5.80 4.63 -10.84
N THR A 100 -4.83 3.96 -11.46
CA THR A 100 -3.56 4.57 -11.88
C THR A 100 -3.71 5.17 -13.28
N GLU A 101 -2.69 5.88 -13.76
CA GLU A 101 -2.65 6.50 -15.09
C GLU A 101 -3.08 5.54 -16.21
N SER A 102 -2.75 4.25 -16.10
CA SER A 102 -3.12 3.22 -17.07
C SER A 102 -4.62 3.16 -17.40
N ALA A 103 -5.49 3.53 -16.45
CA ALA A 103 -6.94 3.56 -16.62
C ALA A 103 -7.41 4.58 -17.68
N LYS A 104 -6.56 5.54 -18.09
CA LYS A 104 -6.83 6.50 -19.19
C LYS A 104 -7.15 5.83 -20.53
N SER A 105 -6.73 4.57 -20.69
CA SER A 105 -6.96 3.79 -21.91
C SER A 105 -8.43 3.40 -22.09
N ASP A 106 -9.25 3.53 -21.04
CA ASP A 106 -10.68 3.31 -21.08
C ASP A 106 -11.43 4.63 -21.31
N PRO A 107 -12.03 4.85 -22.49
CA PRO A 107 -12.73 6.11 -22.79
C PRO A 107 -13.96 6.35 -21.90
N ALA A 108 -14.48 5.31 -21.23
CA ALA A 108 -15.61 5.40 -20.31
C ALA A 108 -15.18 5.57 -18.83
N ILE A 109 -13.88 5.75 -18.55
CA ILE A 109 -13.36 5.75 -17.18
C ILE A 109 -14.01 6.82 -16.28
N VAL A 110 -14.20 8.04 -16.78
CA VAL A 110 -14.86 9.12 -16.03
C VAL A 110 -16.31 8.76 -15.69
N SER A 111 -17.06 8.17 -16.63
CA SER A 111 -18.43 7.72 -16.38
C SER A 111 -18.47 6.58 -15.34
N LYS A 112 -17.50 5.67 -15.38
CA LYS A 112 -17.35 4.58 -14.40
C LYS A 112 -17.02 5.10 -13.00
N MET A 113 -16.11 6.07 -12.89
CA MET A 113 -15.79 6.77 -11.63
C MET A 113 -17.02 7.44 -11.05
N LYS A 114 -17.74 8.22 -11.86
CA LYS A 114 -18.99 8.88 -11.45
C LYS A 114 -20.04 7.89 -10.93
N LYS A 115 -20.16 6.73 -11.58
CA LYS A 115 -21.08 5.68 -11.12
C LYS A 115 -20.67 5.16 -9.74
N GLN A 116 -19.40 4.79 -9.54
CA GLN A 116 -18.89 4.34 -8.24
C GLN A 116 -19.16 5.35 -7.12
N LEU A 117 -18.86 6.62 -7.40
CA LEU A 117 -19.04 7.69 -6.43
C LEU A 117 -20.53 7.94 -6.11
N ARG A 118 -21.43 7.94 -7.10
CA ARG A 118 -22.88 8.06 -6.84
C ARG A 118 -23.45 6.89 -6.06
N ASP A 119 -22.90 5.69 -6.25
CA ASP A 119 -23.27 4.48 -5.51
C ASP A 119 -22.76 4.51 -4.05
N GLY A 120 -22.06 5.57 -3.63
CA GLY A 120 -21.54 5.74 -2.27
C GLY A 120 -20.20 5.05 -2.03
N ARG A 121 -19.53 4.59 -3.09
CA ARG A 121 -18.23 3.92 -3.01
C ARG A 121 -17.08 4.91 -3.13
N LYS A 122 -15.86 4.43 -2.89
CA LYS A 122 -14.63 5.23 -2.93
C LYS A 122 -13.87 5.00 -4.23
N VAL A 123 -13.33 6.09 -4.77
CA VAL A 123 -12.41 6.05 -5.93
C VAL A 123 -11.12 6.72 -5.51
N VAL A 124 -9.99 6.02 -5.63
CA VAL A 124 -8.66 6.59 -5.47
C VAL A 124 -8.04 6.74 -6.84
N ILE A 125 -7.66 7.95 -7.22
CA ILE A 125 -6.90 8.22 -8.44
C ILE A 125 -5.50 8.72 -8.10
N THR A 126 -4.55 8.41 -8.96
CA THR A 126 -3.19 8.98 -8.92
C THR A 126 -3.15 10.36 -9.59
N SER A 127 -2.18 11.19 -9.25
CA SER A 127 -1.89 12.44 -9.98
C SER A 127 -1.61 12.22 -11.47
N GLY A 128 -0.99 11.10 -11.87
CA GLY A 128 -0.79 10.74 -13.28
C GLY A 128 -2.12 10.59 -14.03
N LEU A 129 -3.04 9.77 -13.49
CA LEU A 129 -4.39 9.67 -14.05
C LEU A 129 -5.12 11.00 -14.09
N LEU A 130 -5.12 11.77 -12.99
CA LEU A 130 -5.75 13.08 -12.90
C LEU A 130 -5.32 13.98 -14.06
N LYS A 131 -4.01 14.13 -14.27
CA LYS A 131 -3.43 14.93 -15.36
C LYS A 131 -3.96 14.51 -16.72
N THR A 132 -4.11 13.21 -16.96
CA THR A 132 -4.58 12.68 -18.26
C THR A 132 -6.09 12.81 -18.49
N LEU A 133 -6.87 13.02 -17.43
CA LEU A 133 -8.34 13.18 -17.49
C LEU A 133 -8.78 14.65 -17.50
N GLN A 134 -7.88 15.59 -17.21
CA GLN A 134 -8.12 17.02 -17.40
C GLN A 134 -8.54 17.33 -18.84
N GLY A 135 -9.59 18.13 -19.00
CA GLY A 135 -10.24 18.45 -20.27
C GLY A 135 -11.07 17.31 -20.87
N LYS A 136 -11.25 16.20 -20.14
CA LYS A 136 -12.01 15.01 -20.59
C LYS A 136 -13.21 14.70 -19.70
N GLY A 137 -13.70 15.69 -18.95
CA GLY A 137 -14.92 15.59 -18.14
C GLY A 137 -14.66 15.19 -16.68
N PHE A 138 -13.40 15.13 -16.25
CA PHE A 138 -13.08 14.98 -14.82
C PHE A 138 -13.56 16.19 -14.00
N GLU A 139 -13.62 17.36 -14.61
CA GLU A 139 -14.10 18.62 -14.02
C GLU A 139 -15.56 18.52 -13.57
N GLU A 140 -16.33 17.58 -14.14
CA GLU A 140 -17.68 17.29 -13.68
C GLU A 140 -17.73 16.43 -12.41
N ILE A 141 -16.59 15.95 -11.91
CA ILE A 141 -16.42 15.25 -10.62
C ILE A 141 -15.85 16.20 -9.58
N SER A 142 -14.77 16.92 -9.90
CA SER A 142 -14.14 17.88 -9.00
C SER A 142 -13.26 18.87 -9.78
N GLU A 143 -13.11 20.08 -9.26
CA GLU A 143 -12.26 21.15 -9.82
C GLU A 143 -10.77 21.02 -9.41
N ILE A 144 -10.32 19.79 -9.13
CA ILE A 144 -8.93 19.48 -8.82
C ILE A 144 -8.12 19.38 -10.12
N GLU A 145 -6.91 19.93 -10.12
CA GLU A 145 -6.03 19.96 -11.28
C GLU A 145 -4.59 19.60 -10.88
N CYS A 146 -3.96 18.71 -11.64
CA CYS A 146 -2.52 18.54 -11.66
C CYS A 146 -1.90 19.55 -12.64
N THR A 147 -1.09 20.49 -12.14
CA THR A 147 -0.46 21.51 -12.97
C THR A 147 0.87 21.01 -13.56
N GLU A 148 1.50 21.83 -14.41
CA GLU A 148 2.86 21.56 -14.93
C GLU A 148 3.97 21.93 -13.92
N ARG A 149 3.62 22.55 -12.79
CA ARG A 149 4.59 22.93 -11.75
C ARG A 149 4.91 21.73 -10.86
N LYS A 150 6.07 21.79 -10.23
CA LYS A 150 6.53 20.80 -9.26
C LYS A 150 7.01 21.49 -7.99
N ALA A 151 6.93 20.76 -6.89
CA ALA A 151 7.43 21.19 -5.60
C ALA A 151 8.42 20.17 -5.06
N ALA A 152 9.57 20.66 -4.59
CA ALA A 152 10.48 19.89 -3.77
C ALA A 152 10.03 20.01 -2.31
N ILE A 153 9.53 18.91 -1.75
CA ILE A 153 8.95 18.86 -0.41
C ILE A 153 9.81 17.98 0.50
N ARG A 154 9.91 18.38 1.76
CA ARG A 154 10.56 17.59 2.83
C ARG A 154 9.85 17.72 4.18
N ASP A 155 8.93 18.67 4.31
CA ASP A 155 8.19 18.93 5.54
C ASP A 155 6.78 18.39 5.45
N PHE A 156 6.31 17.79 6.55
CA PHE A 156 4.93 17.36 6.74
C PHE A 156 4.45 17.98 8.05
N PRO A 157 3.75 19.11 8.03
CA PRO A 157 3.40 19.83 9.25
C PRO A 157 2.50 19.04 10.23
N GLY A 158 1.86 17.97 9.74
CA GLY A 158 0.90 17.18 10.51
C GLY A 158 -0.51 17.78 10.46
N GLY A 159 -1.53 16.93 10.68
CA GLY A 159 -2.91 17.37 10.81
C GLY A 159 -3.24 17.87 12.23
N PHE A 160 -4.49 18.30 12.45
CA PHE A 160 -4.96 18.69 13.79
C PHE A 160 -4.76 17.54 14.81
N GLY A 161 -3.83 17.73 15.74
CA GLY A 161 -3.50 16.74 16.78
C GLY A 161 -2.52 15.64 16.37
N GLY A 162 -1.99 15.67 15.14
CA GLY A 162 -0.94 14.77 14.66
C GLY A 162 0.45 15.38 14.79
N GLY A 163 1.47 14.54 15.05
CA GLY A 163 2.86 14.98 15.01
C GLY A 163 3.32 15.25 13.57
N GLY A 164 4.03 16.36 13.37
CA GLY A 164 4.68 16.65 12.09
C GLY A 164 5.83 15.67 11.78
N ALA A 165 6.40 15.80 10.59
CA ALA A 165 7.56 15.03 10.14
C ALA A 165 8.46 15.90 9.25
N HIS A 166 9.74 15.54 9.21
CA HIS A 166 10.73 16.14 8.34
C HIS A 166 11.56 15.04 7.68
N LEU A 167 11.93 15.23 6.42
CA LEU A 167 12.83 14.35 5.67
C LEU A 167 14.18 15.00 5.45
N ASP A 168 15.23 14.18 5.46
CA ASP A 168 16.60 14.63 5.19
C ASP A 168 16.83 14.97 3.70
N SER A 169 15.94 14.50 2.82
CA SER A 169 16.03 14.69 1.36
C SER A 169 14.70 15.15 0.79
N ASP A 170 14.78 15.90 -0.32
CA ASP A 170 13.61 16.37 -1.04
C ASP A 170 12.95 15.24 -1.81
N ILE A 171 11.62 15.20 -1.78
CA ILE A 171 10.78 14.45 -2.70
C ILE A 171 10.23 15.44 -3.73
N LEU A 172 10.35 15.13 -5.02
CA LEU A 172 9.78 15.96 -6.08
C LEU A 172 8.39 15.47 -6.45
N ILE A 173 7.38 16.31 -6.22
CA ILE A 173 5.96 16.01 -6.51
C ILE A 173 5.37 17.00 -7.52
N PRO A 174 4.38 16.59 -8.34
CA PRO A 174 3.59 17.54 -9.11
C PRO A 174 2.73 18.41 -8.19
N GLU A 175 2.50 19.65 -8.60
CA GLU A 175 1.59 20.55 -7.88
C GLU A 175 0.13 20.19 -8.21
N ILE A 176 -0.65 19.90 -7.17
CA ILE A 176 -2.09 19.71 -7.26
C ILE A 176 -2.78 21.00 -6.79
N ARG A 177 -3.46 21.67 -7.72
CA ARG A 177 -4.30 22.84 -7.47
C ARG A 177 -5.73 22.38 -7.19
N TYR A 178 -6.37 22.95 -6.18
CA TYR A 178 -7.75 22.62 -5.82
C TYR A 178 -8.44 23.80 -5.11
N PRO A 179 -9.76 23.94 -5.21
CA PRO A 179 -10.52 24.89 -4.43
C PRO A 179 -10.79 24.33 -3.02
N THR A 180 -10.46 25.11 -1.98
CA THR A 180 -10.52 24.68 -0.58
C THR A 180 -11.93 24.53 -0.01
N ASN A 181 -12.96 24.97 -0.74
CA ASN A 181 -14.36 24.80 -0.35
C ASN A 181 -14.96 23.44 -0.73
N ASP A 182 -14.32 22.69 -1.63
CA ASP A 182 -14.83 21.41 -2.17
C ASP A 182 -13.88 20.22 -1.93
N ALA A 183 -12.60 20.49 -1.66
CA ALA A 183 -11.61 19.47 -1.38
C ALA A 183 -10.79 19.76 -0.11
N TRP A 184 -10.38 18.69 0.58
CA TRP A 184 -9.67 18.73 1.85
C TRP A 184 -8.40 17.88 1.81
N GLU A 185 -7.31 18.43 2.35
CA GLU A 185 -6.06 17.69 2.50
C GLU A 185 -6.18 16.71 3.67
N ILE A 186 -6.04 15.42 3.37
CA ILE A 186 -5.89 14.37 4.38
C ILE A 186 -4.44 14.27 4.81
N VAL A 187 -3.52 14.46 3.86
CA VAL A 187 -2.08 14.56 4.12
C VAL A 187 -1.53 15.78 3.41
N THR A 188 -1.02 16.71 4.20
CA THR A 188 -0.33 17.91 3.75
C THR A 188 1.18 17.71 3.81
N SER A 189 1.87 18.01 2.72
CA SER A 189 3.29 18.35 2.73
C SER A 189 3.46 19.87 2.63
N ALA A 190 4.63 20.38 2.93
CA ALA A 190 4.92 21.81 2.82
C ALA A 190 6.33 22.07 2.31
N THR A 191 6.49 23.22 1.65
CA THR A 191 7.80 23.80 1.35
C THR A 191 7.66 25.31 1.26
N LYS A 192 8.62 26.05 1.83
CA LYS A 192 8.65 27.53 1.81
C LYS A 192 7.33 28.19 2.29
N GLY A 193 6.66 27.59 3.28
CA GLY A 193 5.41 28.11 3.84
C GLY A 193 4.15 27.87 2.99
N LEU A 194 4.26 27.12 1.89
CA LEU A 194 3.12 26.70 1.07
C LEU A 194 2.83 25.21 1.28
N GLY A 195 1.54 24.87 1.34
CA GLY A 195 1.05 23.49 1.44
C GLY A 195 0.91 22.84 0.07
N TYR A 196 1.23 21.56 -0.01
CA TYR A 196 1.06 20.72 -1.20
C TYR A 196 0.46 19.38 -0.75
N PRO A 197 -0.72 18.97 -1.24
CA PRO A 197 -1.36 17.76 -0.77
C PRO A 197 -0.64 16.52 -1.32
N ILE A 198 -0.36 15.57 -0.43
CA ILE A 198 0.01 14.20 -0.83
C ILE A 198 -1.24 13.34 -1.03
N LEU A 199 -2.24 13.55 -0.18
CA LEU A 199 -3.54 12.90 -0.30
C LEU A 199 -4.64 13.93 -0.12
N LEU A 200 -5.39 14.15 -1.18
CA LEU A 200 -6.52 15.07 -1.22
C LEU A 200 -7.83 14.27 -1.27
N GLN A 201 -8.86 14.77 -0.62
CA GLN A 201 -10.20 14.19 -0.60
C GLN A 201 -11.20 15.19 -1.17
N ALA A 202 -12.11 14.73 -2.02
CA ALA A 202 -13.29 15.48 -2.46
C ALA A 202 -14.54 14.59 -2.38
N SER A 203 -15.71 15.20 -2.21
CA SER A 203 -16.98 14.46 -2.16
C SER A 203 -17.66 14.51 -3.54
N TYR A 204 -18.28 13.42 -3.96
CA TYR A 204 -19.11 13.42 -5.16
C TYR A 204 -20.35 12.53 -4.98
N GLY A 205 -21.52 13.15 -4.95
CA GLY A 205 -22.75 12.45 -4.61
C GLY A 205 -22.69 11.88 -3.18
N LYS A 206 -22.70 10.55 -3.05
CA LYS A 206 -22.62 9.85 -1.76
C LYS A 206 -21.22 9.28 -1.48
N GLY A 207 -20.33 9.34 -2.48
CA GLY A 207 -19.03 8.70 -2.46
C GLY A 207 -17.91 9.70 -2.24
N VAL A 208 -16.70 9.15 -2.15
CA VAL A 208 -15.49 9.92 -1.85
C VAL A 208 -14.44 9.67 -2.92
N LEU A 209 -13.95 10.75 -3.50
CA LEU A 209 -12.80 10.76 -4.38
C LEU A 209 -11.56 11.05 -3.55
N TYR A 210 -10.52 10.24 -3.71
CA TYR A 210 -9.17 10.52 -3.25
C TYR A 210 -8.25 10.77 -4.43
N VAL A 211 -7.40 11.79 -4.32
CA VAL A 211 -6.27 12.02 -5.24
C VAL A 211 -4.99 11.78 -4.46
N LEU A 212 -4.26 10.73 -4.84
CA LEU A 212 -2.93 10.42 -4.33
C LEU A 212 -1.88 11.04 -5.25
N THR A 213 -1.11 11.99 -4.72
CA THR A 213 0.01 12.61 -5.42
C THR A 213 1.17 11.63 -5.51
N ILE A 214 1.53 11.25 -6.73
CA ILE A 214 2.64 10.35 -7.01
C ILE A 214 3.90 11.18 -7.30
N PRO A 215 5.02 10.93 -6.60
CA PRO A 215 6.28 11.62 -6.86
C PRO A 215 6.86 11.22 -8.23
N ASP A 216 7.73 12.07 -8.77
CA ASP A 216 8.44 11.79 -10.03
C ASP A 216 9.23 10.47 -9.99
N ASN A 217 9.77 10.14 -8.82
CA ASN A 217 10.42 8.87 -8.53
C ASN A 217 9.55 8.07 -7.55
N PHE A 218 8.96 6.96 -8.00
CA PHE A 218 8.10 6.13 -7.15
C PHE A 218 8.82 5.59 -5.90
N GLY A 219 10.15 5.43 -5.95
CA GLY A 219 10.95 5.02 -4.80
C GLY A 219 10.87 6.01 -3.63
N ASP A 220 10.56 7.27 -3.89
CA ASP A 220 10.43 8.29 -2.85
C ASP A 220 9.20 8.05 -1.97
N LEU A 221 8.22 7.26 -2.43
CA LEU A 221 7.12 6.79 -1.59
C LEU A 221 7.61 6.02 -0.36
N TYR A 222 8.77 5.36 -0.45
CA TYR A 222 9.35 4.64 0.69
C TYR A 222 9.95 5.58 1.74
N ASN A 223 10.21 6.83 1.41
CA ASN A 223 10.69 7.82 2.36
C ASN A 223 9.56 8.43 3.19
N LEU A 224 8.30 8.16 2.87
CA LEU A 224 7.16 8.68 3.61
C LEU A 224 7.15 8.14 5.05
N PRO A 225 7.13 9.02 6.07
CA PRO A 225 7.17 8.61 7.46
C PRO A 225 5.82 8.00 7.88
N PRO A 226 5.77 7.16 8.94
CA PRO A 226 4.55 6.46 9.34
C PRO A 226 3.32 7.37 9.54
N GLN A 227 3.50 8.57 10.09
CA GLN A 227 2.44 9.56 10.29
C GLN A 227 1.82 10.08 8.98
N VAL A 228 2.55 10.01 7.87
CA VAL A 228 2.08 10.36 6.52
C VAL A 228 1.54 9.14 5.80
N LEU A 229 2.22 8.00 5.93
CA LEU A 229 1.87 6.76 5.24
C LEU A 229 0.59 6.12 5.77
N ASN A 230 0.36 6.16 7.09
CA ASN A 230 -0.80 5.49 7.69
C ASN A 230 -2.16 6.06 7.25
N PRO A 231 -2.34 7.40 7.12
CA PRO A 231 -3.52 7.97 6.47
C PRO A 231 -3.72 7.49 5.03
N ILE A 232 -2.64 7.39 4.23
CA ILE A 232 -2.70 6.87 2.85
C ILE A 232 -3.20 5.42 2.85
N ARG A 233 -2.61 4.55 3.68
CA ARG A 233 -3.09 3.17 3.86
C ARG A 233 -4.56 3.13 4.29
N THR A 234 -5.00 4.06 5.12
CA THR A 234 -6.39 4.12 5.60
C THR A 234 -7.37 4.47 4.49
N ALA A 235 -7.06 5.45 3.66
CA ALA A 235 -7.92 5.84 2.55
C ALA A 235 -8.03 4.74 1.49
N ILE A 236 -6.90 4.08 1.18
CA ILE A 236 -6.83 3.10 0.08
C ILE A 236 -7.27 1.71 0.51
N ALA A 237 -6.79 1.22 1.66
CA ALA A 237 -6.99 -0.15 2.13
C ALA A 237 -7.94 -0.27 3.34
N GLY A 238 -8.67 0.79 3.68
CA GLY A 238 -9.50 0.86 4.90
C GLY A 238 -10.65 -0.15 4.98
N ASP A 239 -11.10 -0.69 3.83
CA ASP A 239 -12.19 -1.67 3.77
C ASP A 239 -11.71 -3.12 3.97
N LEU A 240 -10.39 -3.35 3.98
CA LEU A 240 -9.83 -4.67 4.19
C LEU A 240 -9.94 -5.10 5.66
N PRO A 241 -10.02 -6.42 5.94
CA PRO A 241 -10.15 -6.92 7.30
C PRO A 241 -8.92 -6.66 8.18
N VAL A 242 -7.77 -6.43 7.56
CA VAL A 242 -6.49 -6.10 8.20
C VAL A 242 -5.78 -4.99 7.45
N ARG A 243 -5.11 -4.11 8.19
CA ARG A 243 -4.23 -3.05 7.67
C ARG A 243 -3.00 -2.90 8.56
N LEU A 244 -1.88 -2.49 7.98
CA LEU A 244 -0.68 -2.15 8.74
C LEU A 244 -0.59 -0.67 9.09
N GLU A 245 0.01 -0.38 10.24
CA GLU A 245 0.57 0.92 10.61
C GLU A 245 2.05 0.76 10.95
N GLY A 246 2.90 1.67 10.45
CA GLY A 246 4.35 1.55 10.64
C GLY A 246 5.15 2.12 9.47
N PRO A 247 6.45 1.83 9.39
CA PRO A 247 7.28 2.27 8.27
C PRO A 247 6.83 1.69 6.92
N SER A 248 7.38 2.24 5.84
CA SER A 248 7.34 1.67 4.50
C SER A 248 8.18 0.37 4.42
N GLN A 249 8.24 -0.24 3.24
CA GLN A 249 8.99 -1.47 2.96
C GLN A 249 8.56 -2.68 3.82
N VAL A 250 7.31 -2.64 4.30
CA VAL A 250 6.65 -3.78 4.92
C VAL A 250 5.39 -4.11 4.12
N GLY A 251 5.42 -5.26 3.45
CA GLY A 251 4.30 -5.77 2.66
C GLY A 251 3.21 -6.36 3.53
N LEU A 252 1.98 -6.26 3.04
CA LEU A 252 0.81 -6.94 3.59
C LEU A 252 0.21 -7.81 2.49
N PHE A 253 0.01 -9.09 2.78
CA PHE A 253 -0.74 -10.01 1.93
C PHE A 253 -1.91 -10.54 2.75
N ALA A 254 -3.14 -10.18 2.37
CA ALA A 254 -4.34 -10.54 3.12
C ALA A 254 -5.10 -11.67 2.41
N TYR A 255 -5.81 -12.50 3.18
CA TYR A 255 -6.59 -13.61 2.68
C TYR A 255 -8.02 -13.61 3.23
N ASP A 256 -8.96 -14.18 2.46
CA ASP A 256 -10.39 -14.24 2.78
C ASP A 256 -10.74 -15.11 4.01
N ASN A 257 -9.82 -15.98 4.44
CA ASN A 257 -10.01 -16.92 5.54
C ASN A 257 -9.43 -16.44 6.88
N GLY A 258 -9.32 -15.12 7.06
CA GLY A 258 -8.86 -14.49 8.29
C GLY A 258 -7.35 -14.60 8.54
N LYS A 259 -6.55 -14.90 7.51
CA LYS A 259 -5.09 -14.95 7.59
C LYS A 259 -4.45 -13.82 6.83
N PHE A 260 -3.23 -13.47 7.22
CA PHE A 260 -2.42 -12.50 6.49
C PHE A 260 -0.93 -12.74 6.71
N ILE A 261 -0.12 -12.15 5.86
CA ILE A 261 1.34 -12.18 5.93
C ILE A 261 1.85 -10.76 5.99
N ALA A 262 2.78 -10.52 6.91
CA ALA A 262 3.56 -9.29 6.98
C ALA A 262 5.01 -9.63 6.63
N GLU A 263 5.56 -8.97 5.62
CA GLU A 263 6.93 -9.20 5.14
C GLU A 263 7.74 -7.92 5.23
N ASN A 264 8.92 -7.98 5.84
CA ASN A 264 9.86 -6.87 5.88
C ASN A 264 10.89 -7.05 4.75
N PHE A 265 10.84 -6.16 3.77
CA PHE A 265 11.68 -6.22 2.57
C PHE A 265 13.07 -5.60 2.73
N ALA A 266 13.40 -5.10 3.93
CA ALA A 266 14.76 -4.67 4.24
C ALA A 266 15.77 -5.77 3.89
N ALA A 267 16.94 -5.38 3.39
CA ALA A 267 17.98 -6.34 3.04
C ALA A 267 18.45 -7.15 4.27
N PRO A 268 19.00 -8.36 4.09
CA PRO A 268 19.67 -9.06 5.18
C PRO A 268 20.72 -8.17 5.86
N GLY A 269 20.66 -8.07 7.19
CA GLY A 269 21.47 -7.13 7.99
C GLY A 269 20.89 -5.71 8.15
N GLY A 270 19.70 -5.47 7.59
CA GLY A 270 18.93 -4.24 7.81
C GLY A 270 18.25 -4.19 9.18
N SER A 271 17.30 -3.26 9.33
CA SER A 271 16.61 -3.04 10.60
C SER A 271 15.40 -3.98 10.76
N ALA A 272 15.28 -4.57 11.94
CA ALA A 272 14.01 -5.13 12.38
C ALA A 272 13.02 -3.99 12.61
N VAL A 273 11.75 -4.24 12.32
CA VAL A 273 10.68 -3.26 12.49
C VAL A 273 9.54 -3.86 13.29
N THR A 274 8.88 -3.04 14.09
CA THR A 274 7.58 -3.39 14.69
C THR A 274 6.51 -2.66 13.91
N VAL A 275 5.62 -3.41 13.26
CA VAL A 275 4.42 -2.83 12.64
C VAL A 275 3.21 -3.16 13.49
N ARG A 276 2.19 -2.31 13.40
CA ARG A 276 0.91 -2.47 14.08
C ARG A 276 -0.09 -3.05 13.09
N ALA A 277 -0.58 -4.26 13.34
CA ALA A 277 -1.69 -4.82 12.58
C ALA A 277 -3.01 -4.35 13.21
N LEU A 278 -3.82 -3.64 12.43
CA LEU A 278 -5.16 -3.21 12.81
C LEU A 278 -6.17 -4.17 12.20
N VAL A 279 -7.01 -4.75 13.04
CA VAL A 279 -8.04 -5.70 12.63
C VAL A 279 -9.38 -5.34 13.27
N ASN A 280 -10.46 -5.94 12.78
CA ASN A 280 -11.78 -5.77 13.38
C ASN A 280 -11.78 -6.22 14.86
N LYS A 281 -12.46 -5.48 15.74
CA LYS A 281 -12.54 -5.78 17.18
C LYS A 281 -13.07 -7.16 17.57
N LYS A 282 -13.71 -7.88 16.63
CA LYS A 282 -14.13 -9.27 16.85
C LYS A 282 -12.95 -10.24 16.99
N PHE A 283 -11.78 -9.88 16.45
CA PHE A 283 -10.55 -10.66 16.59
C PHE A 283 -9.79 -10.17 17.81
N SER A 284 -9.60 -11.05 18.79
CA SER A 284 -9.01 -10.75 20.09
C SER A 284 -7.53 -11.12 20.18
N LYS A 285 -7.07 -12.02 19.30
CA LYS A 285 -5.71 -12.55 19.29
C LYS A 285 -5.20 -12.73 17.85
N LEU A 286 -3.89 -12.63 17.68
CA LEU A 286 -3.21 -13.13 16.49
C LEU A 286 -2.37 -14.34 16.87
N ILE A 287 -2.38 -15.36 16.02
CA ILE A 287 -1.54 -16.54 16.17
C ILE A 287 -0.60 -16.62 14.97
N ASP A 288 0.69 -16.69 15.24
CA ASP A 288 1.69 -17.00 14.21
C ASP A 288 1.50 -18.45 13.77
N VAL A 289 1.16 -18.65 12.50
CA VAL A 289 0.78 -19.96 11.92
C VAL A 289 1.98 -20.92 11.88
N VAL A 290 3.20 -20.38 11.86
CA VAL A 290 4.44 -21.18 11.78
C VAL A 290 4.94 -21.52 13.19
N SER A 291 5.05 -20.53 14.07
CA SER A 291 5.63 -20.74 15.41
C SER A 291 4.60 -21.08 16.51
N GLY A 292 3.30 -20.86 16.27
CA GLY A 292 2.25 -20.99 17.29
C GLY A 292 2.24 -19.86 18.32
N GLN A 293 3.14 -18.87 18.20
CA GLN A 293 3.22 -17.73 19.11
C GLN A 293 1.93 -16.92 19.07
N GLN A 294 1.40 -16.57 20.24
CA GLN A 294 0.20 -15.74 20.37
C GLN A 294 0.57 -14.29 20.67
N PHE A 295 -0.21 -13.37 20.10
CA PHE A 295 -0.12 -11.93 20.32
C PHE A 295 -1.45 -11.43 20.86
N SER A 296 -1.39 -10.68 21.96
CA SER A 296 -2.53 -9.99 22.52
C SER A 296 -2.62 -8.58 21.96
N GLY A 297 -3.82 -8.15 21.60
CA GLY A 297 -4.04 -6.83 21.04
C GLY A 297 -4.58 -5.84 22.07
N GLN A 298 -4.55 -4.57 21.71
CA GLN A 298 -5.16 -3.48 22.48
C GLN A 298 -6.31 -2.87 21.68
N LEU A 299 -7.42 -2.60 22.36
CA LEU A 299 -8.56 -1.93 21.74
C LEU A 299 -8.22 -0.45 21.52
N ARG A 300 -8.34 0.02 20.28
CA ARG A 300 -8.17 1.44 19.91
C ARG A 300 -9.33 1.87 19.02
N GLY A 301 -10.29 2.58 19.61
CA GLY A 301 -11.55 2.92 18.95
C GLY A 301 -12.38 1.66 18.67
N ASP A 302 -12.65 1.39 17.40
CA ASP A 302 -13.42 0.23 16.92
C ASP A 302 -12.54 -0.93 16.39
N LYS A 303 -11.22 -0.81 16.51
CA LYS A 303 -10.24 -1.80 16.03
C LYS A 303 -9.42 -2.41 17.16
N MET A 304 -8.97 -3.64 16.95
CA MET A 304 -7.94 -4.28 17.76
C MET A 304 -6.58 -4.07 17.08
N VAL A 305 -5.58 -3.71 17.87
CA VAL A 305 -4.24 -3.35 17.39
C VAL A 305 -3.21 -4.29 18.00
N PHE A 306 -2.38 -4.89 17.16
CA PHE A 306 -1.35 -5.84 17.56
C PHE A 306 0.02 -5.35 17.12
N ASP A 307 0.96 -5.26 18.06
CA ASP A 307 2.37 -5.00 17.74
C ASP A 307 3.03 -6.30 17.28
N ILE A 308 3.47 -6.33 16.02
CA ILE A 308 4.13 -7.47 15.40
C ILE A 308 5.57 -7.12 15.01
N PRO A 309 6.58 -7.67 15.72
CA PRO A 309 7.96 -7.52 15.30
C PRO A 309 8.23 -8.41 14.07
N VAL A 310 8.89 -7.83 13.07
CA VAL A 310 9.29 -8.49 11.81
C VAL A 310 10.76 -8.18 11.54
N ALA A 311 11.59 -9.22 11.55
CA ALA A 311 13.02 -9.13 11.27
C ALA A 311 13.27 -8.75 9.79
N PRO A 312 14.41 -8.15 9.45
CA PRO A 312 14.72 -7.80 8.06
C PRO A 312 14.80 -9.04 7.17
N ALA A 313 14.34 -8.93 5.93
CA ALA A 313 14.27 -10.02 4.96
C ALA A 313 13.53 -11.26 5.49
N THR A 314 12.51 -11.07 6.33
CA THR A 314 11.65 -12.17 6.77
C THR A 314 10.18 -11.81 6.67
N TYR A 315 9.35 -12.84 6.71
CA TYR A 315 7.91 -12.71 6.79
C TYR A 315 7.37 -13.42 8.02
N ARG A 316 6.16 -13.05 8.43
CA ARG A 316 5.38 -13.73 9.45
C ARG A 316 3.97 -13.96 8.97
N VAL A 317 3.45 -15.14 9.26
CA VAL A 317 2.13 -15.60 8.83
C VAL A 317 1.21 -15.60 10.04
N PHE A 318 0.10 -14.88 9.98
CA PHE A 318 -0.82 -14.72 11.10
C PHE A 318 -2.21 -15.23 10.78
N SER A 319 -2.85 -15.84 11.79
CA SER A 319 -4.28 -16.11 11.84
C SER A 319 -4.94 -15.13 12.81
N MET A 320 -6.00 -14.46 12.38
CA MET A 320 -6.82 -13.59 13.21
C MET A 320 -7.93 -14.43 13.87
N GLU A 321 -7.99 -14.42 15.20
CA GLU A 321 -8.96 -15.20 15.99
C GLU A 321 -9.66 -14.36 17.06
#